data_AF-A0A1F4BL56-F1
#
_entry.id   AF-A0A1F4BL56-F1
#
_cell.length_a   1.000
_cell.length_b   1.000
_cell.length_c   1.000
_cell.angle_alpha   90.00
_cell.angle_beta   90.00
_cell.angle_gamma   90.00
#
_symmetry.space_group_name_H-M   'P 1'
#
loop_
_entity.id
_entity.type
_entity.pdbx_description
1 polymer ?
#
loop_
_entity_poly.entity_id
_entity_poly.type
_entity_poly.pdbx_seq_one_letter_code
_entity_poly.pdbx_strand_id
1 'polypeptide(L)' 'MDQAIGFDELRWLQELTLKTPKEAVPEVIGARLLTRGLIERKDGGFALTPRGRIAIAKLA' A
#
# COMPACT_ATOMS: atom_id res chain seq x y z
N MET A 1 0.81 -14.67 -13.14
CA MET A 1 0.25 -13.42 -13.70
C MET A 1 0.57 -12.30 -12.72
N ASP A 2 1.68 -11.59 -12.93
CA ASP A 2 2.00 -10.39 -12.17
C ASP A 2 0.99 -9.31 -12.57
N GLN A 3 -0.09 -9.17 -11.81
CA GLN A 3 -0.97 -8.02 -11.95
C GLN A 3 -0.14 -6.79 -11.64
N ALA A 4 0.19 -6.01 -12.66
CA ALA A 4 0.82 -4.70 -12.51
C ALA A 4 0.08 -3.92 -11.42
N ILE A 5 0.85 -3.38 -10.48
CA ILE A 5 0.29 -2.50 -9.45
C ILE A 5 -0.11 -1.23 -10.18
N GLY A 6 -1.37 -0.81 -10.02
CA GLY A 6 -1.89 0.39 -10.66
C GLY A 6 -1.16 1.64 -10.18
N PHE A 7 -1.12 2.68 -11.00
CA PHE A 7 -0.49 3.96 -10.62
C PHE A 7 -1.08 4.53 -9.32
N ASP A 8 -2.39 4.43 -9.12
CA ASP A 8 -3.06 4.87 -7.89
C ASP A 8 -2.66 4.02 -6.67
N GLU A 9 -2.55 2.71 -6.82
CA GLU A 9 -2.08 1.81 -5.76
C GLU A 9 -0.65 2.17 -5.35
N LEU A 10 0.22 2.46 -6.32
CA LEU A 10 1.61 2.88 -6.08
C LEU A 10 1.72 4.22 -5.38
N ARG A 11 0.93 5.20 -5.82
CA ARG A 11 0.85 6.50 -5.16
C ARG A 11 0.47 6.34 -3.69
N TRP A 12 -0.53 5.51 -3.40
CA TRP A 12 -0.95 5.25 -2.01
C TRP A 12 0.10 4.51 -1.20
N LEU A 13 0.83 3.57 -1.79
CA LEU A 13 1.97 2.90 -1.15
C LEU A 13 3.08 3.91 -0.79
N GLN A 14 3.42 4.83 -1.69
CA GLN A 14 4.39 5.90 -1.43
C GLN A 14 3.91 6.88 -0.34
N GLU A 15 2.62 7.24 -0.35
CA GLU A 15 2.04 8.11 0.67
C GLU A 15 2.04 7.46 2.07
N LEU A 16 1.83 6.14 2.16
CA LEU A 16 1.94 5.40 3.43
C LEU A 16 3.37 5.34 4.00
N THR A 17 4.41 5.44 3.15
CA THR A 17 5.82 5.54 3.62
C THR A 17 6.18 6.90 4.22
N LEU A 18 5.48 8.00 3.86
CA LEU A 18 5.88 9.38 4.18
C LEU A 18 5.47 9.85 5.60
N LYS A 19 5.59 8.98 6.62
CA LYS A 19 5.39 9.30 8.06
C LYS A 19 3.97 9.61 8.53
N THR A 20 2.95 9.59 7.67
CA THR A 20 1.57 9.83 8.14
C THR A 20 0.79 8.52 8.14
N PRO A 21 0.41 7.96 9.30
CA PRO A 21 -0.61 6.91 9.34
C PRO A 21 -1.89 7.50 8.75
N LYS A 22 -2.19 7.16 7.50
CA LYS A 22 -3.42 7.60 6.85
C LYS A 22 -4.54 6.67 7.28
N GLU A 23 -5.40 7.17 8.15
CA GLU A 23 -6.70 6.55 8.45
C GLU A 23 -7.60 6.47 7.20
N ALA A 24 -7.32 7.28 6.16
CA ALA A 24 -8.18 7.45 4.98
C ALA A 24 -7.53 6.97 3.68
N VAL A 25 -7.16 5.69 3.58
CA VAL A 25 -6.98 5.06 2.25
C VAL A 25 -8.37 4.79 1.67
N PRO A 26 -8.67 5.17 0.41
CA PRO A 26 -9.93 4.83 -0.25
C PRO A 26 -10.19 3.34 -0.13
N GLU A 27 -11.39 2.95 0.33
CA GLU A 27 -11.71 1.58 0.70
C GLU A 27 -11.39 0.57 -0.40
N VAL A 28 -11.64 0.93 -1.66
CA VAL A 28 -11.33 0.10 -2.83
C VAL A 28 -9.83 -0.12 -3.00
N ILE A 29 -9.01 0.92 -2.81
CA ILE A 29 -7.54 0.82 -2.92
C ILE A 29 -6.98 0.07 -1.71
N GLY A 30 -7.47 0.37 -0.51
CA GLY A 30 -7.09 -0.33 0.71
C GLY A 30 -7.39 -1.83 0.59
N ALA A 31 -8.58 -2.20 0.15
CA ALA A 31 -8.97 -3.59 -0.09
C ALA A 31 -8.04 -4.27 -1.11
N ARG A 32 -7.74 -3.62 -2.24
CA ARG A 32 -6.83 -4.20 -3.25
C ARG A 32 -5.41 -4.39 -2.73
N LEU A 33 -4.86 -3.39 -2.03
CA LEU A 33 -3.53 -3.46 -1.43
C LEU A 33 -3.44 -4.53 -0.33
N LEU A 34 -4.52 -4.70 0.46
CA LEU A 34 -4.66 -5.78 1.43
C LEU A 34 -4.72 -7.16 0.75
N THR A 35 -5.57 -7.32 -0.27
CA THR A 35 -5.67 -8.57 -1.04
C THR A 35 -4.34 -8.96 -1.67
N ARG A 36 -3.55 -7.97 -2.11
CA ARG A 36 -2.20 -8.18 -2.64
C ARG A 36 -1.13 -8.40 -1.57
N GLY A 37 -1.47 -8.22 -0.29
CA GLY A 37 -0.54 -8.35 0.85
C GLY A 37 0.55 -7.28 0.88
N LEU A 38 0.30 -6.11 0.28
CA LEU A 38 1.25 -4.99 0.23
C LEU A 38 1.11 -4.09 1.47
N ILE A 39 -0.07 -4.07 2.06
CA ILE A 39 -0.36 -3.40 3.33
C ILE A 39 -1.02 -4.37 4.31
N GLU A 40 -0.97 -4.04 5.59
CA GLU A 40 -1.65 -4.71 6.68
C GLU A 40 -2.44 -3.69 7.51
N ARG A 41 -3.55 -4.11 8.12
CA ARG A 41 -4.36 -3.27 9.01
C ARG A 41 -3.77 -3.34 10.43
N LYS A 42 -3.53 -2.20 11.05
CA LYS A 42 -3.08 -2.06 12.45
C LYS A 42 -4.05 -1.16 13.22
N ASP A 43 -3.94 -1.18 14.54
CA ASP A 43 -4.65 -0.22 15.39
C ASP A 43 -4.24 1.20 14.98
N GLY A 44 -5.20 1.96 14.45
CA GLY A 44 -4.98 3.32 13.93
C GLY A 44 -4.68 3.44 12.43
N GLY A 45 -4.82 2.39 11.62
CA GLY A 45 -4.81 2.51 10.15
C GLY A 45 -4.12 1.39 9.38
N PHE A 46 -3.39 1.75 8.33
CA PHE A 46 -2.69 0.81 7.45
C PHE A 46 -1.17 0.96 7.56
N ALA A 47 -0.46 -0.16 7.56
CA ALA A 47 1.00 -0.21 7.55
C ALA A 47 1.50 -1.00 6.34
N LEU A 48 2.69 -0.66 5.83
CA LEU A 48 3.34 -1.38 4.74
C LEU A 48 3.92 -2.71 5.23
N THR A 49 3.62 -3.78 4.51
CA THR A 49 4.30 -5.07 4.69
C THR A 49 5.70 -5.04 4.06
N PRO A 50 6.59 -5.98 4.38
CA PRO A 50 7.87 -6.12 3.69
C PRO A 50 7.72 -6.21 2.16
N ARG A 51 6.66 -6.87 1.68
CA ARG A 51 6.33 -6.99 0.26
C ARG A 51 5.95 -5.64 -0.34
N GLY A 52 5.14 -4.84 0.36
CA GLY A 52 4.80 -3.46 -0.05
C GLY A 52 6.03 -2.57 -0.17
N ARG A 53 6.97 -2.68 0.77
CA ARG A 53 8.25 -1.92 0.70
C ARG A 53 9.10 -2.30 -0.50
N ILE A 54 9.22 -3.60 -0.79
CA ILE A 54 9.95 -4.10 -1.98
C ILE A 54 9.24 -3.66 -3.26
N ALA A 55 7.90 -3.69 -3.29
CA ALA A 55 7.13 -3.25 -4.44
C ALA A 55 7.39 -1.77 -4.77
N ILE A 56 7.46 -0.90 -3.75
CA ILE A 56 7.87 0.50 -3.92
C ILE A 56 9.31 0.58 -4.41
N ALA A 57 10.24 -0.14 -3.78
CA ALA A 57 11.68 -0.08 -4.11
C ALA A 57 12.04 -0.61 -5.50
N LYS A 58 11.24 -1.52 -6.07
CA LYS A 58 11.42 -2.03 -7.44
C LYS A 58 10.97 -1.04 -8.53
N LEU A 59 10.27 0.02 -8.14
CA LEU A 59 9.69 1.01 -9.05
C LEU A 59 10.34 2.38 -8.92
N ALA A 60 11.31 2.54 -8.01
CA ALA A 60 12.24 3.66 -7.93
C ALA A 60 13.50 3.35 -8.75
#